data_AF-A0A841L203-F1
#
_entry.id   AF-A0A841L203-F1
#
_cell.length_a   1.000
_cell.length_b   1.000
_cell.length_c   1.000
_cell.angle_alpha   90.00
_cell.angle_beta   90.00
_cell.angle_gamma   90.00
#
_symmetry.space_group_name_H-M   'P 1'
#
loop_
_entity.id
_entity.type
_entity.pdbx_description
1 polymer ?
#
loop_
_entity_poly.entity_id
_entity_poly.type
_entity_poly.pdbx_seq_one_letter_code
_entity_poly.pdbx_strand_id
1 'polypeptide(L)'
;MLPPVDASSVMALRARILAQSEQLGALSRTADAPKPAVPFESAMSDALKAVSQVQDDAGARSAAFERGETQDLAAVMIARQKASLAFEATLQARNRLLGAYKDVMSMPL
;
A
#
# COMPACT_ATOMS: atom_id res chain seq x y z
N MET A 1 16.08 18.20 36.80
CA MET A 1 17.09 17.21 36.38
C MET A 1 16.40 16.29 35.37
N LEU A 2 16.77 16.33 34.09
CA LEU A 2 16.18 15.46 33.07
C LEU A 2 16.77 14.04 33.20
N PRO A 3 15.98 12.98 33.07
CA PRO A 3 16.51 11.61 33.05
C PRO A 3 17.41 11.40 31.83
N PRO A 4 18.52 10.64 31.97
CA PRO A 4 19.39 10.32 30.84
C PRO A 4 18.62 9.45 29.83
N VAL A 5 18.78 9.73 28.54
CA VAL A 5 18.32 8.82 27.48
C VAL A 5 19.16 7.55 27.58
N ASP A 6 18.59 6.51 28.20
CA ASP A 6 19.30 5.26 28.46
C ASP A 6 19.63 4.55 27.15
N ALA A 7 20.91 4.25 26.91
CA ALA A 7 21.39 3.53 25.73
C ALA A 7 20.68 2.16 25.54
N SER A 8 20.11 1.60 26.61
CA SER A 8 19.28 0.39 26.61
C SER A 8 17.97 0.58 25.84
N SER A 9 17.35 1.77 25.90
CA SER A 9 16.11 2.10 25.19
C SER A 9 16.32 2.16 23.67
N VAL A 10 17.48 2.63 23.23
CA VAL A 10 17.88 2.68 21.81
C VAL A 10 18.17 1.27 21.29
N MET A 11 18.80 0.42 22.10
CA MET A 11 19.01 -1.00 21.75
C MET A 11 17.69 -1.79 21.72
N ALA A 12 16.76 -1.53 22.64
CA ALA A 12 15.43 -2.13 22.65
C ALA A 12 14.60 -1.68 21.43
N LEU A 13 14.71 -0.41 21.02
CA LEU A 13 14.06 0.10 19.82
C LEU A 13 14.64 -0.56 18.55
N ARG A 14 15.96 -0.71 18.47
CA ARG A 14 16.62 -1.42 17.36
C ARG A 14 16.17 -2.88 17.27
N ALA A 15 16.05 -3.58 18.41
CA ALA A 15 15.56 -4.95 18.45
C ALA A 15 14.11 -5.05 17.94
N ARG A 16 13.26 -4.08 18.28
CA ARG A 16 11.86 -4.03 17.84
C ARG A 16 11.73 -3.77 16.34
N ILE A 17 12.58 -2.92 15.77
CA ILE A 17 12.60 -2.65 14.33
C ILE A 17 13.03 -3.90 13.54
N LEU A 18 14.01 -4.65 14.04
CA LEU A 18 14.46 -5.90 13.41
C LEU A 18 13.35 -6.97 13.42
N ALA A 19 12.70 -7.20 14.57
CA ALA A 19 11.60 -8.15 14.67
C ALA A 19 10.40 -7.77 13.76
N GLN A 20 10.07 -6.48 13.68
CA GLN A 20 9.00 -6.00 12.80
C GLN A 20 9.37 -6.17 11.31
N SER A 21 10.64 -6.00 10.95
CA SER A 21 11.13 -6.19 9.58
C SER A 21 11.06 -7.65 9.12
N GLU A 22 11.30 -8.62 10.02
CA GLU A 22 11.16 -10.04 9.71
C GLU A 22 9.70 -10.44 9.48
N GLN A 23 8.79 -9.86 10.27
CA GLN A 23 7.35 -10.09 10.14
C GLN A 23 6.80 -9.53 8.82
N LEU A 24 7.28 -8.36 8.39
CA LEU A 24 6.99 -7.79 7.07
C LEU A 24 7.60 -8.64 5.94
N GLY A 25 8.80 -9.19 6.13
CA GLY A 25 9.43 -10.12 5.20
C GLY A 25 8.72 -11.48 5.09
N ALA A 26 8.04 -11.92 6.14
CA ALA A 26 7.19 -13.12 6.12
C ALA A 26 5.88 -12.88 5.35
N LEU A 27 5.25 -11.71 5.52
CA LEU A 27 4.06 -11.30 4.75
C LEU A 27 4.36 -11.19 3.25
N SER A 28 5.52 -10.65 2.88
CA SER A 28 5.99 -10.61 1.48
C SER A 28 6.26 -12.01 0.89
N ARG A 29 6.72 -12.97 1.69
CA ARG A 29 6.95 -14.36 1.23
C ARG A 29 5.65 -15.16 1.06
N THR A 30 4.60 -14.83 1.81
CA THR A 30 3.27 -15.46 1.62
C THR A 30 2.52 -14.94 0.39
N ALA A 31 2.99 -13.85 -0.25
CA ALA A 31 2.47 -13.38 -1.52
C ALA A 31 2.93 -14.24 -2.72
N ASP A 32 3.87 -15.16 -2.52
CA ASP A 32 4.50 -16.00 -3.57
C ASP A 32 3.96 -17.44 -3.61
N ALA A 33 2.89 -17.74 -2.86
CA ALA A 33 2.20 -19.02 -2.99
C ALA A 33 1.48 -19.05 -4.36
N PRO A 34 1.58 -20.15 -5.14
CA PRO A 34 0.90 -20.25 -6.43
C PRO A 34 -0.61 -20.32 -6.19
N LYS A 35 -1.28 -19.16 -6.23
CA LYS A 35 -2.73 -19.10 -6.33
C LYS A 35 -3.14 -19.60 -7.71
N PRO A 36 -4.29 -20.28 -7.84
CA PRO A 36 -4.82 -20.65 -9.15
C PRO A 36 -4.82 -19.40 -10.03
N ALA A 37 -4.33 -19.54 -11.27
CA ALA A 37 -4.20 -18.44 -12.21
C ALA A 37 -5.58 -17.81 -12.44
N VAL A 38 -5.91 -16.77 -11.68
CA VAL A 38 -7.04 -15.91 -11.98
C VAL A 38 -6.71 -15.26 -13.32
N PRO A 39 -7.59 -15.36 -14.34
CA PRO A 39 -7.34 -14.74 -15.62
C PRO A 39 -6.96 -13.28 -15.41
N PHE A 40 -5.82 -12.88 -16.00
CA PHE A 40 -5.27 -11.54 -15.82
C PHE A 40 -6.31 -10.44 -16.11
N GLU A 41 -7.16 -10.66 -17.11
CA GLU A 41 -8.28 -9.79 -17.45
C GLU A 41 -9.29 -9.62 -16.31
N SER A 42 -9.64 -10.71 -15.60
CA SER A 42 -10.52 -10.67 -14.43
C SER A 42 -9.87 -9.90 -13.28
N ALA A 43 -8.60 -10.21 -12.99
CA ALA A 43 -7.85 -9.52 -11.93
C ALA A 43 -7.70 -8.02 -12.21
N MET A 44 -7.49 -7.64 -13.48
CA MET A 44 -7.40 -6.25 -13.89
C MET A 44 -8.76 -5.55 -13.84
N SER A 45 -9.85 -6.22 -14.26
CA SER A 45 -11.21 -5.71 -14.12
C SER A 45 -11.57 -5.45 -12.66
N ASP A 46 -11.22 -6.37 -11.77
CA ASP A 46 -11.50 -6.26 -10.33
C ASP A 46 -10.66 -5.14 -9.69
N ALA A 47 -9.40 -4.99 -10.10
CA ALA A 47 -8.56 -3.89 -9.67
C ALA A 47 -9.11 -2.53 -10.11
N LEU A 48 -9.60 -2.42 -11.35
CA LEU A 48 -10.22 -1.19 -11.86
C LEU A 48 -11.52 -0.84 -11.11
N LYS A 49 -12.36 -1.84 -10.81
CA LYS A 49 -13.58 -1.65 -9.99
C LYS A 49 -13.23 -1.20 -8.58
N ALA A 50 -12.21 -1.80 -7.96
CA ALA A 50 -11.75 -1.41 -6.63
C ALA A 50 -11.25 0.05 -6.62
N VAL A 51 -10.53 0.48 -7.65
CA VAL A 51 -10.07 1.88 -7.80
C VAL A 51 -11.25 2.84 -8.00
N SER A 52 -12.28 2.46 -8.77
CA SER A 52 -13.49 3.27 -8.93
C SER A 52 -14.21 3.46 -7.58
N GLN A 53 -14.39 2.38 -6.83
CA GLN A 53 -15.03 2.45 -5.50
C GLN A 53 -14.26 3.35 -4.53
N VAL A 54 -12.92 3.28 -4.54
CA VAL A 54 -12.09 4.14 -3.70
C VAL A 54 -12.21 5.63 -4.10
N GLN A 55 -12.33 5.93 -5.39
CA GLN A 55 -12.55 7.30 -5.87
C GLN A 55 -13.91 7.84 -5.44
N ASP A 56 -14.97 7.04 -5.58
CA ASP A 56 -16.33 7.42 -5.18
C ASP A 56 -16.41 7.69 -3.67
N ASP A 57 -15.81 6.80 -2.86
CA ASP A 57 -15.70 6.95 -1.41
C ASP A 57 -14.93 8.22 -1.01
N ALA A 58 -13.84 8.51 -1.71
CA ALA A 58 -13.03 9.71 -1.45
C ALA A 58 -13.81 10.99 -1.81
N GLY A 59 -14.57 10.98 -2.90
CA GLY A 59 -15.47 12.07 -3.28
C GLY A 59 -16.55 12.30 -2.24
N ALA A 60 -17.21 11.24 -1.78
CA ALA A 60 -18.23 11.31 -0.74
C ALA A 60 -17.68 11.87 0.58
N ARG A 61 -16.46 11.46 0.98
CA ARG A 61 -15.80 11.96 2.19
C ARG A 61 -15.32 13.41 2.06
N SER A 62 -14.85 13.80 0.88
CA SER A 62 -14.45 15.20 0.61
C SER A 62 -15.67 16.11 0.67
N ALA A 63 -16.79 15.70 0.07
CA ALA A 63 -18.05 16.41 0.16
C ALA A 63 -18.59 16.46 1.60
N ALA A 64 -18.45 15.39 2.38
CA ALA A 64 -18.82 15.39 3.81
C ALA A 64 -17.94 16.34 4.66
N PHE A 65 -16.65 16.44 4.32
CA PHE A 65 -15.74 17.37 4.97
C PHE A 65 -16.05 18.84 4.67
N GLU A 66 -16.30 19.18 3.40
CA GLU A 66 -16.80 20.51 3.00
C GLU A 66 -18.17 20.82 3.63
N ARG A 67 -18.98 19.76 3.84
CA ARG A 67 -20.18 19.64 4.68
C ARG A 67 -20.04 20.19 6.11
N GLY A 68 -18.82 20.15 6.66
CA GLY A 68 -18.58 20.31 8.10
C GLY A 68 -18.96 19.08 8.94
N GLU A 69 -19.19 17.91 8.33
CA GLU A 69 -19.64 16.69 9.03
C GLU A 69 -18.49 15.98 9.77
N THR A 70 -17.23 16.31 9.50
CA THR A 70 -16.05 15.73 10.17
C THR A 70 -15.05 16.78 10.63
N GLN A 71 -14.82 16.83 11.95
CA GLN A 71 -13.93 17.81 12.62
C GLN A 71 -12.49 17.30 12.81
N ASP A 72 -12.12 16.18 12.19
CA ASP A 72 -10.83 15.52 12.43
C ASP A 72 -9.83 15.75 11.28
N LEU A 73 -9.04 16.82 11.41
CA LEU A 73 -7.95 17.15 10.49
C LEU A 73 -6.90 16.03 10.38
N ALA A 74 -6.68 15.25 11.45
CA ALA A 74 -5.69 14.17 11.44
C ALA A 74 -6.14 13.03 10.52
N ALA A 75 -7.42 12.69 10.52
CA ALA A 75 -7.99 11.71 9.60
C ALA A 75 -7.85 12.13 8.13
N VAL A 76 -8.05 13.42 7.81
CA VAL A 76 -7.87 13.96 6.45
C VAL A 76 -6.42 13.88 6.00
N MET A 77 -5.47 14.23 6.87
CA MET A 77 -4.04 14.15 6.56
C MET A 77 -3.58 12.71 6.34
N ILE A 78 -4.03 11.75 7.17
CA ILE A 78 -3.74 10.33 6.98
C ILE A 78 -4.34 9.82 5.67
N ALA A 79 -5.57 10.23 5.34
CA ALA A 79 -6.21 9.86 4.07
C ALA A 79 -5.41 10.38 2.86
N ARG A 80 -4.91 11.62 2.90
CA ARG A 80 -4.03 12.18 1.86
C ARG A 80 -2.73 11.40 1.72
N GLN A 81 -2.04 11.10 2.83
CA GLN A 81 -0.80 10.31 2.80
C GLN A 81 -1.03 8.92 2.20
N LYS A 82 -2.15 8.27 2.57
CA LYS A 82 -2.50 6.94 2.05
C LYS A 82 -2.79 6.98 0.54
N ALA A 83 -3.46 8.02 0.06
CA ALA A 83 -3.74 8.22 -1.37
C ALA A 83 -2.45 8.40 -2.18
N SER A 84 -1.50 9.22 -1.70
CA SER A 84 -0.21 9.41 -2.36
C SER A 84 0.58 8.09 -2.45
N LEU A 85 0.65 7.33 -1.36
CA LEU A 85 1.35 6.04 -1.35
C LEU A 85 0.68 5.01 -2.28
N ALA A 86 -0.66 4.96 -2.31
CA ALA A 86 -1.40 4.07 -3.20
C ALA A 86 -1.20 4.42 -4.68
N PHE A 87 -1.09 5.71 -5.00
CA PHE A 87 -0.81 6.17 -6.37
C PHE A 87 0.59 5.73 -6.83
N GLU A 88 1.61 5.90 -5.99
CA GLU A 88 2.97 5.44 -6.30
C GLU A 88 3.02 3.93 -6.49
N ALA A 89 2.36 3.16 -5.61
CA ALA A 89 2.25 1.71 -5.74
C ALA A 89 1.56 1.29 -7.06
N THR A 90 0.54 2.04 -7.49
CA THR A 90 -0.16 1.79 -8.75
C THR A 90 0.75 2.05 -9.96
N LEU A 91 1.57 3.10 -9.92
CA LEU A 91 2.54 3.38 -10.97
C LEU A 91 3.59 2.26 -11.07
N GLN A 92 4.08 1.77 -9.93
CA GLN A 92 5.02 0.65 -9.90
C GLN A 92 4.40 -0.65 -10.43
N ALA A 93 3.14 -0.94 -10.05
CA ALA A 93 2.40 -2.09 -10.57
C ALA A 93 2.24 -2.00 -12.09
N ARG A 94 1.84 -0.83 -12.63
CA ARG A 94 1.75 -0.59 -14.08
C ARG A 94 3.08 -0.88 -14.78
N ASN A 95 4.18 -0.35 -14.26
CA ASN A 95 5.49 -0.53 -14.88
C ASN A 95 5.94 -2.00 -14.87
N ARG A 96 5.70 -2.74 -13.77
CA ARG A 96 5.97 -4.19 -13.70
C ARG A 96 5.10 -5.00 -14.66
N LEU A 97 3.83 -4.64 -14.81
CA LEU A 97 2.92 -5.31 -15.75
C LEU A 97 3.32 -5.09 -17.22
N LEU A 98 3.74 -3.87 -17.57
CA LEU A 98 4.26 -3.58 -18.91
C LEU A 98 5.56 -4.34 -19.19
N GLY A 99 6.42 -4.49 -18.17
CA GLY A 99 7.64 -5.31 -18.26
C GLY A 99 7.32 -6.78 -18.50
N ALA A 100 6.47 -7.37 -17.66
CA ALA A 100 6.08 -8.78 -17.79
C ALA A 100 5.38 -9.09 -19.12
N TYR A 101 4.55 -8.18 -19.64
CA TYR A 101 3.96 -8.32 -20.96
C TYR A 101 5.01 -8.32 -22.08
N LYS A 102 5.98 -7.39 -22.01
CA LYS A 102 7.10 -7.34 -22.95
C LYS A 102 7.97 -8.59 -22.87
N ASP A 103 8.23 -9.11 -21.67
CA ASP A 103 9.05 -10.32 -21.48
C ASP A 103 8.36 -11.56 -22.09
N VAL A 104 7.05 -11.71 -21.89
CA VAL A 104 6.26 -12.79 -22.52
C VAL A 104 6.27 -12.68 -24.05
N MET A 105 6.20 -11.47 -24.60
CA MET A 105 6.31 -11.27 -26.06
C MET A 105 7.72 -11.46 -26.61
N SER A 106 8.76 -11.18 -25.80
CA SER A 106 10.16 -11.27 -26.19
C SER A 106 10.75 -12.67 -25.99
N MET A 107 10.01 -13.57 -25.34
CA MET A 107 10.38 -14.98 -25.22
C MET A 107 10.38 -15.62 -26.61
N PRO A 108 11.54 -16.02 -27.15
CA PRO A 108 11.56 -16.81 -28.37
C PRO A 108 11.00 -18.19 -28.05
N LEU A 109 10.08 -18.67 -28.90
CA LEU A 109 9.64 -20.07 -28.91
C LEU A 109 10.81 -21.01 -29.23
#